data_AF-A0A7R9FQM2-F1
#
_entry.id   AF-A0A7R9FQM2-F1
#
_cell.length_a   1.000
_cell.length_b   1.000
_cell.length_c   1.000
_cell.angle_alpha   90.00
_cell.angle_beta   90.00
_cell.angle_gamma   90.00
#
_symmetry.space_group_name_H-M   'P 1'
#
loop_
_entity.id
_entity.type
_entity.pdbx_description
1 polymer ?
#
loop_
_entity_poly.entity_id
_entity_poly.type
_entity_poly.pdbx_seq_one_letter_code
_entity_poly.pdbx_strand_id
1 'polypeptide(L)'
;MPSSHVNLEFQHVKCPVPFGTHHTKMMLLQYREGLRVVVHTANLIPMDWANRTQGIWMSPIFPRIKGDARMVDTDSVTAFKKDLLKYLSSYRLQCLDPWLQEINSHDFSDARVYLIASVPGRHEGSTARKEFGHMRLGNILKDYSAAAVTQEWPLIGQFSSVGSLGASPTTWLESEWAKSLAGFQLGNPKVQLIFPTVDDVRNSLDGYISGGSLPYSFKTHMKQQWFTSFLHRWTSLRRKRSRASPHIKTYTRLSPDRRRAAWFLLTSANLSKAAWGELQKQGNQLFIRSYELGVLFLPQLFKSEIHEYVWQKMYAILQTGEDWFEVTEGGDGGEEFPVPWDLQPIPYGRDDRPWLWDKQYSTQDPFGNKWPLPHV
;
A
#
# COMPACT_ATOMS: atom_id res chain seq x y z
N MET A 1 34.15 -16.91 11.33
CA MET A 1 34.44 -15.46 11.29
C MET A 1 33.35 -14.82 10.46
N PRO A 2 32.50 -13.93 10.98
CA PRO A 2 31.59 -13.20 10.09
C PRO A 2 32.44 -12.23 9.27
N SER A 3 32.32 -12.31 7.95
CA SER A 3 32.86 -11.32 7.03
C SER A 3 32.42 -9.93 7.47
N SER A 4 33.36 -9.11 7.93
CA SER A 4 33.11 -7.71 8.26
C SER A 4 32.76 -6.97 6.97
N HIS A 5 31.48 -6.78 6.71
CA HIS A 5 31.02 -5.91 5.62
C HIS A 5 31.36 -4.47 5.99
N VAL A 6 32.57 -4.03 5.63
CA VAL A 6 33.15 -2.71 5.94
C VAL A 6 32.38 -1.52 5.36
N ASN A 7 31.38 -1.78 4.52
CA ASN A 7 30.57 -0.80 3.81
C ASN A 7 29.08 -0.80 4.23
N LEU A 8 28.74 -1.44 5.35
CA LEU A 8 27.36 -1.43 5.87
C LEU A 8 27.25 -0.57 7.13
N GLU A 9 26.41 0.46 7.04
CA GLU A 9 25.97 1.24 8.19
C GLU A 9 24.54 0.86 8.57
N PHE A 10 24.31 0.66 9.87
CA PHE A 10 23.01 0.30 10.40
C PHE A 10 22.48 1.42 11.27
N GLN A 11 21.28 1.90 10.96
CA GLN A 11 20.55 2.86 11.78
C GLN A 11 19.32 2.18 12.36
N HIS A 12 19.30 2.03 13.69
CA HIS A 12 18.10 1.58 14.38
C HIS A 12 17.07 2.72 14.43
N VAL A 13 15.86 2.46 13.94
CA VAL A 13 14.75 3.42 13.99
C VAL A 13 13.78 2.99 15.09
N LYS A 14 13.76 3.73 16.20
CA LYS A 14 12.80 3.52 17.28
C LYS A 14 11.49 4.24 16.95
N CYS A 15 10.38 3.51 16.91
CA CYS A 15 9.07 4.15 16.79
C CYS A 15 8.79 5.01 18.03
N PRO A 16 8.43 6.29 17.88
CA PRO A 16 8.24 7.22 19.00
C PRO A 16 6.98 6.93 19.83
N VAL A 17 6.16 5.97 19.42
CA VAL A 17 4.91 5.61 20.10
C VAL A 17 4.77 4.08 20.27
N PRO A 18 4.08 3.60 21.32
CA PRO A 18 3.93 2.17 21.58
C PRO A 18 3.19 1.43 20.48
N PHE A 19 3.59 0.17 20.29
CA PHE A 19 3.02 -0.76 19.29
C PHE A 19 3.17 -0.28 17.84
N GLY A 20 4.12 0.65 17.60
CA GLY A 20 4.53 1.05 16.26
C GLY A 20 5.52 0.07 15.63
N THR A 21 5.58 0.05 14.31
CA THR A 21 6.54 -0.73 13.53
C THR A 21 7.17 0.13 12.44
N HIS A 22 8.47 -0.04 12.19
CA HIS A 22 9.08 0.48 10.98
C HIS A 22 8.82 -0.51 9.83
N HIS A 23 7.76 -0.29 9.06
CA HIS A 23 7.24 -1.29 8.13
C HIS A 23 7.48 -0.91 6.65
N THR A 24 8.04 0.27 6.42
CA THR A 24 8.47 0.75 5.10
C THR A 24 9.56 -0.12 4.50
N LYS A 25 9.44 -0.33 3.19
CA LYS A 25 10.34 -1.12 2.36
C LYS A 25 10.64 -0.30 1.11
N MET A 26 11.80 0.34 1.15
CA MET A 26 12.23 1.29 0.14
C MET A 26 13.73 1.12 -0.09
N MET A 27 14.15 1.33 -1.33
CA MET A 27 15.55 1.46 -1.69
C MET A 27 15.76 2.83 -2.32
N LEU A 28 16.81 3.52 -1.89
CA LEU A 28 17.37 4.67 -2.59
C LEU A 28 18.67 4.18 -3.23
N LEU A 29 18.75 4.26 -4.56
CA LEU A 29 19.82 3.65 -5.34
C LEU A 29 20.49 4.75 -6.17
N GLN A 30 21.69 5.13 -5.75
CA GLN A 30 22.52 6.12 -6.43
C GLN A 30 23.38 5.43 -7.49
N TYR A 31 23.37 5.96 -8.71
CA TYR A 31 24.16 5.52 -9.84
C TYR A 31 24.97 6.69 -10.43
N ARG A 32 25.86 6.40 -11.38
CA ARG A 32 26.54 7.46 -12.14
C ARG A 32 25.56 8.26 -13.00
N GLU A 33 24.53 7.59 -13.47
CA GLU A 33 23.50 8.11 -14.38
C GLU A 33 22.42 8.93 -13.65
N GLY A 34 22.29 8.76 -12.33
CA GLY A 34 21.29 9.45 -11.52
C GLY A 34 20.83 8.64 -10.31
N LEU A 35 19.64 8.96 -9.80
CA LEU A 35 19.05 8.37 -8.61
C LEU A 35 17.79 7.58 -8.96
N ARG A 36 17.60 6.41 -8.35
CA ARG A 36 16.36 5.64 -8.42
C ARG A 36 15.79 5.41 -7.04
N VAL A 37 14.48 5.58 -6.93
CA VAL A 37 13.66 5.19 -5.79
C VAL A 37 12.90 3.91 -6.14
N VAL A 38 12.96 2.92 -5.25
CA VAL A 38 12.17 1.68 -5.34
C VAL A 38 11.30 1.58 -4.10
N VAL A 39 9.99 1.41 -4.26
CA VAL A 39 9.05 1.13 -3.15
C VAL A 39 8.49 -0.26 -3.37
N HIS A 40 8.64 -1.15 -2.39
CA HIS A 40 8.28 -2.57 -2.53
C HIS A 40 7.63 -3.14 -1.27
N THR A 41 7.25 -4.42 -1.29
CA THR A 41 6.54 -5.06 -0.17
C THR A 41 7.29 -6.20 0.53
N ALA A 42 8.41 -6.65 -0.05
CA ALA A 42 9.24 -7.71 0.51
C ALA A 42 10.18 -7.24 1.64
N ASN A 43 10.29 -8.01 2.72
CA ASN A 43 11.41 -7.90 3.65
C ASN A 43 12.70 -8.39 2.98
N LEU A 44 13.88 -7.99 3.48
CA LEU A 44 15.18 -8.41 2.95
C LEU A 44 15.62 -9.78 3.50
N ILE A 45 14.77 -10.79 3.33
CA ILE A 45 15.04 -12.20 3.69
C ILE A 45 14.67 -13.13 2.52
N PRO A 46 15.40 -14.24 2.28
CA PRO A 46 15.17 -15.09 1.11
C PRO A 46 13.70 -15.55 0.93
N MET A 47 13.04 -15.90 2.03
CA MET A 47 11.65 -16.39 2.01
C MET A 47 10.66 -15.39 1.39
N ASP A 48 10.88 -14.09 1.58
CA ASP A 48 9.99 -13.06 1.04
C ASP A 48 10.16 -12.85 -0.48
N TRP A 49 11.25 -13.35 -1.07
CA TRP A 49 11.56 -13.26 -2.50
C TRP A 49 11.42 -14.60 -3.25
N ALA A 50 11.10 -15.68 -2.54
CA ALA A 50 10.93 -17.01 -3.12
C ALA A 50 9.47 -17.27 -3.54
N ASN A 51 8.64 -17.76 -2.62
CA ASN A 51 7.28 -18.27 -2.91
C ASN A 51 6.17 -17.35 -2.39
N ARG A 52 6.39 -16.03 -2.39
CA ARG A 52 5.41 -15.01 -1.98
C ARG A 52 4.99 -14.16 -3.18
N THR A 53 3.75 -13.69 -3.16
CA THR A 53 3.34 -12.61 -4.06
C THR A 53 3.74 -11.27 -3.43
N GLN A 54 4.65 -10.55 -4.07
CA GLN A 54 5.15 -9.23 -3.68
C GLN A 54 4.88 -8.21 -4.79
N GLY A 55 4.92 -6.92 -4.46
CA GLY A 55 4.85 -5.83 -5.41
C GLY A 55 6.09 -4.95 -5.33
N ILE A 56 6.48 -4.38 -6.47
CA ILE A 56 7.60 -3.46 -6.63
C ILE A 56 7.14 -2.36 -7.57
N TRP A 57 7.26 -1.11 -7.13
CA TRP A 57 7.30 0.04 -8.01
C TRP A 57 8.73 0.53 -8.13
N MET A 58 9.16 0.76 -9.36
CA MET A 58 10.46 1.34 -9.69
C MET A 58 10.22 2.68 -10.38
N SER A 59 10.75 3.76 -9.81
CA SER A 59 10.82 5.06 -10.48
C SER A 59 11.67 5.00 -11.76
N PRO A 60 11.58 5.98 -12.67
CA PRO A 60 12.63 6.22 -13.66
C PRO A 60 13.98 6.51 -13.00
N ILE A 61 15.04 6.65 -13.81
CA ILE A 61 16.30 7.24 -13.30
C ILE A 61 16.10 8.75 -13.28
N PHE A 62 16.08 9.33 -12.09
CA PHE A 62 16.07 10.77 -11.91
C PHE A 62 17.47 11.30 -12.20
N PRO A 63 17.67 12.16 -13.21
CA PRO A 63 19.00 12.65 -13.56
C PRO A 63 19.47 13.70 -12.56
N ARG A 64 20.78 13.86 -12.42
CA ARG A 64 21.35 14.95 -11.64
C ARG A 64 21.06 16.28 -12.33
N ILE A 65 20.66 17.29 -11.56
CA ILE A 65 20.36 18.63 -12.09
C ILE A 65 21.64 19.24 -12.67
N LYS A 66 21.55 19.73 -13.91
CA LYS A 66 22.62 20.47 -14.59
C LYS A 66 22.30 21.98 -14.51
N GLY A 67 23.25 22.80 -14.04
CA GLY A 67 23.05 24.25 -13.90
C GLY A 67 22.50 24.68 -12.53
N ASP A 68 22.01 25.93 -12.43
CA ASP A 68 21.46 26.46 -11.18
C ASP A 68 20.05 25.92 -10.92
N ALA A 69 19.93 25.02 -9.95
CA ALA A 69 18.67 24.41 -9.52
C ALA A 69 17.60 25.42 -9.05
N ARG A 70 17.97 26.68 -8.81
CA ARG A 70 17.02 27.74 -8.40
C ARG A 70 16.11 28.22 -9.53
N MET A 71 16.41 27.88 -10.78
CA MET A 71 15.66 28.36 -11.96
C MET A 71 14.67 27.37 -12.55
N VAL A 72 14.65 26.10 -12.10
CA VAL A 72 13.83 25.03 -12.68
C VAL A 72 13.09 24.31 -11.56
N ASP A 73 11.76 24.15 -11.70
CA ASP A 73 11.01 23.27 -10.82
C ASP A 73 11.41 21.83 -11.11
N THR A 74 11.98 21.17 -10.10
CA THR A 74 12.53 19.81 -10.21
C THR A 74 11.68 18.79 -9.48
N ASP A 75 10.47 19.18 -9.06
CA ASP A 75 9.47 18.26 -8.58
C ASP A 75 8.50 17.88 -9.70
N SER A 76 7.89 16.72 -9.54
CA SER A 76 6.77 16.25 -10.34
C SER A 76 5.48 17.00 -10.01
N VAL A 77 4.50 16.92 -10.91
CA VAL A 77 3.13 17.39 -10.67
C VAL A 77 2.41 16.67 -9.53
N THR A 78 2.96 15.56 -9.05
CA THR A 78 2.47 14.83 -7.88
C THR A 78 3.14 15.25 -6.57
N ALA A 79 4.07 16.21 -6.62
CA ALA A 79 4.90 16.64 -5.50
C ALA A 79 5.71 15.49 -4.86
N PHE A 80 6.06 14.47 -5.65
CA PHE A 80 6.75 13.28 -5.18
C PHE A 80 8.07 13.59 -4.46
N LYS A 81 8.89 14.52 -4.98
CA LYS A 81 10.18 14.89 -4.39
C LYS A 81 9.97 15.54 -3.03
N LYS A 82 9.08 16.53 -2.96
CA LYS A 82 8.71 17.22 -1.72
C LYS A 82 8.18 16.24 -0.67
N ASP A 83 7.31 15.31 -1.06
CA ASP A 83 6.74 14.34 -0.14
C ASP A 83 7.77 13.31 0.34
N LEU A 84 8.69 12.87 -0.53
CA LEU A 84 9.79 11.98 -0.17
C LEU A 84 10.76 12.64 0.81
N LEU A 85 11.15 13.89 0.55
CA LEU A 85 11.98 14.70 1.45
C LEU A 85 11.29 14.88 2.80
N LYS A 86 10.00 15.20 2.82
CA LYS A 86 9.21 15.31 4.06
C LYS A 86 9.19 13.99 4.84
N TYR A 87 8.96 12.88 4.15
CA TYR A 87 8.94 11.55 4.76
C TYR A 87 10.28 11.21 5.42
N LEU A 88 11.40 11.35 4.70
CA LEU A 88 12.74 11.07 5.23
C LEU A 88 13.14 12.03 6.35
N SER A 89 12.79 13.32 6.23
CA SER A 89 13.07 14.32 7.27
C SER A 89 12.29 14.03 8.58
N SER A 90 11.16 13.32 8.50
CA SER A 90 10.34 12.97 9.67
C SER A 90 11.02 12.02 10.65
N TYR A 91 12.04 11.29 10.20
CA TYR A 91 12.86 10.43 11.05
C TYR A 91 13.72 11.24 12.03
N ARG A 92 14.09 12.47 11.66
CA ARG A 92 14.99 13.34 12.45
C ARG A 92 16.33 12.67 12.76
N LEU A 93 16.91 12.02 11.75
CA LEU A 93 18.17 11.29 11.85
C LEU A 93 19.20 11.92 10.91
N GLN A 94 20.33 12.37 11.46
CA GLN A 94 21.42 13.02 10.70
C GLN A 94 22.03 12.11 9.64
N CYS A 95 22.01 10.78 9.85
CA CYS A 95 22.49 9.82 8.86
C CYS A 95 21.69 9.84 7.54
N LEU A 96 20.51 10.47 7.51
CA LEU A 96 19.71 10.68 6.31
C LEU A 96 20.06 11.97 5.57
N ASP A 97 20.82 12.89 6.17
CA ASP A 97 21.17 14.18 5.55
C ASP A 97 21.87 14.01 4.19
N PRO A 98 22.82 13.06 4.00
CA PRO A 98 23.40 12.80 2.69
C PRO A 98 22.35 12.37 1.66
N TRP A 99 21.38 11.55 2.05
CA TRP A 99 20.28 11.14 1.16
C TRP A 99 19.33 12.29 0.83
N LEU A 100 19.04 13.18 1.78
CA LEU A 100 18.25 14.38 1.55
C LEU A 100 18.96 15.33 0.57
N GLN A 101 20.28 15.50 0.70
CA GLN A 101 21.09 16.27 -0.25
C GLN A 101 21.10 15.63 -1.64
N GLU A 102 21.27 14.31 -1.70
CA GLU A 102 21.26 13.56 -2.95
C GLU A 102 19.92 13.75 -3.68
N ILE A 103 18.79 13.57 -3.00
CA ILE A 103 17.45 13.79 -3.56
C ILE A 103 17.28 15.24 -4.04
N ASN A 104 17.73 16.22 -3.26
CA ASN A 104 17.64 17.64 -3.66
C ASN A 104 18.42 17.93 -4.94
N SER A 105 19.53 17.23 -5.19
CA SER A 105 20.39 17.41 -6.36
C SER A 105 19.91 16.72 -7.65
N HIS A 106 18.79 15.99 -7.61
CA HIS A 106 18.22 15.26 -8.75
C HIS A 106 16.88 15.85 -9.19
N ASP A 107 16.59 15.71 -10.48
CA ASP A 107 15.33 16.12 -11.10
C ASP A 107 14.30 14.99 -11.03
N PHE A 108 13.21 15.22 -10.30
CA PHE A 108 12.12 14.28 -10.07
C PHE A 108 10.87 14.61 -10.90
N SER A 109 10.94 15.56 -11.83
CA SER A 109 9.81 16.00 -12.66
C SER A 109 9.13 14.83 -13.40
N ASP A 110 9.87 13.76 -13.70
CA ASP A 110 9.37 12.55 -14.34
C ASP A 110 8.63 11.54 -13.44
N ALA A 111 8.49 11.82 -12.14
CA ALA A 111 7.61 10.98 -11.31
C ALA A 111 6.14 11.13 -11.75
N ARG A 112 5.43 10.00 -11.84
CA ARG A 112 4.02 9.91 -12.26
C ARG A 112 3.13 9.23 -11.21
N VAL A 113 3.56 9.21 -9.95
CA VAL A 113 2.81 8.63 -8.83
C VAL A 113 2.82 9.57 -7.64
N TYR A 114 1.78 9.51 -6.81
CA TYR A 114 1.79 10.19 -5.51
C TYR A 114 2.42 9.31 -4.44
N LEU A 115 3.22 9.91 -3.55
CA LEU A 115 3.73 9.22 -2.38
C LEU A 115 2.66 9.21 -1.26
N ILE A 116 2.31 8.03 -0.77
CA ILE A 116 1.41 7.84 0.38
C ILE A 116 2.21 7.28 1.53
N ALA A 117 2.55 8.15 2.49
CA ALA A 117 3.37 7.79 3.64
C ALA A 117 2.56 7.77 4.94
N SER A 118 3.01 6.98 5.90
CA SER A 118 2.60 7.08 7.30
C SER A 118 3.81 7.35 8.17
N VAL A 119 3.68 8.30 9.09
CA VAL A 119 4.72 8.68 10.04
C VAL A 119 4.12 8.60 11.45
N PRO A 120 4.75 7.88 12.39
CA PRO A 120 4.26 7.79 13.76
C PRO A 120 4.17 9.16 14.44
N GLY A 121 3.04 9.43 15.07
CA GLY A 121 2.80 10.71 15.73
C GLY A 121 1.33 11.08 15.81
N ARG A 122 1.08 12.17 16.53
CA ARG A 122 -0.22 12.84 16.60
C ARG A 122 -0.17 14.05 15.69
N HIS A 123 -0.85 13.98 14.56
CA HIS A 123 -0.90 15.02 13.55
C HIS A 123 -2.14 15.89 13.80
N GLU A 124 -1.94 17.04 14.43
CA GLU A 124 -3.02 17.93 14.87
C GLU A 124 -3.31 19.05 13.86
N GLY A 125 -4.58 19.43 13.76
CA GLY A 125 -5.02 20.51 12.89
C GLY A 125 -5.35 20.05 11.46
N SER A 126 -6.02 20.94 10.72
CA SER A 126 -6.62 20.62 9.42
C SER A 126 -5.60 20.24 8.35
N THR A 127 -4.41 20.83 8.39
CA THR A 127 -3.32 20.60 7.44
C THR A 127 -2.52 19.34 7.79
N ALA A 128 -1.94 19.26 9.00
CA ALA A 128 -1.03 18.16 9.36
C ALA A 128 -1.73 16.79 9.28
N ARG A 129 -3.01 16.71 9.65
CA ARG A 129 -3.78 15.46 9.56
C ARG A 129 -3.92 14.92 8.13
N LYS A 130 -3.70 15.74 7.10
CA LYS A 130 -3.80 15.36 5.68
C LYS A 130 -2.45 15.03 5.04
N GLU A 131 -1.36 15.08 5.80
CA GLU A 131 -0.02 14.82 5.26
C GLU A 131 0.31 13.32 5.22
N PHE A 132 -0.34 12.52 6.06
CA PHE A 132 -0.02 11.10 6.23
C PHE A 132 -1.26 10.20 6.29
N GLY A 133 -1.03 8.89 6.15
CA GLY A 133 -2.03 7.84 6.37
C GLY A 133 -3.24 7.93 5.44
N HIS A 134 -4.39 7.48 5.93
CA HIS A 134 -5.60 7.40 5.09
C HIS A 134 -6.11 8.79 4.70
N MET A 135 -5.85 9.81 5.52
CA MET A 135 -6.24 11.18 5.26
C MET A 135 -5.43 11.83 4.13
N ARG A 136 -4.14 11.46 3.96
CA ARG A 136 -3.35 11.88 2.79
C ARG A 136 -3.96 11.36 1.50
N LEU A 137 -4.25 10.05 1.48
CA LEU A 137 -4.89 9.40 0.35
C LEU A 137 -6.24 10.03 0.04
N GLY A 138 -7.11 10.18 1.05
CA GLY A 138 -8.42 10.79 0.86
C GLY A 138 -8.35 12.24 0.40
N ASN A 139 -7.37 13.02 0.87
CA ASN A 139 -7.22 14.40 0.41
C ASN A 139 -6.78 14.48 -1.05
N ILE A 140 -5.91 13.56 -1.52
CA ILE A 140 -5.59 13.46 -2.94
C ILE A 140 -6.85 13.04 -3.71
N LEU A 141 -7.47 11.91 -3.35
CA LEU A 141 -8.62 11.38 -4.08
C LEU A 141 -9.83 12.34 -4.12
N LYS A 142 -9.98 13.23 -3.13
CA LYS A 142 -11.00 14.27 -3.13
C LYS A 142 -10.90 15.19 -4.36
N ASP A 143 -9.69 15.45 -4.83
CA ASP A 143 -9.42 16.38 -5.94
C ASP A 143 -9.37 15.65 -7.30
N TYR A 144 -9.32 14.31 -7.28
CA TYR A 144 -9.16 13.45 -8.48
C TYR A 144 -10.29 12.43 -8.69
N SER A 145 -11.33 12.45 -7.87
CA SER A 145 -12.50 11.59 -8.08
C SER A 145 -13.20 12.00 -9.37
N ALA A 146 -13.04 11.19 -10.44
CA ALA A 146 -13.72 11.42 -11.69
C ALA A 146 -15.24 11.37 -11.49
N ALA A 147 -15.98 12.22 -12.20
CA ALA A 147 -17.45 12.27 -12.10
C ALA A 147 -18.12 10.91 -12.34
N ALA A 148 -17.53 10.03 -13.16
CA ALA A 148 -18.04 8.69 -13.43
C ALA A 148 -17.83 7.67 -12.30
N VAL A 149 -16.96 7.94 -11.32
CA VAL A 149 -16.75 7.03 -10.20
C VAL A 149 -17.87 7.25 -9.19
N THR A 150 -18.86 6.36 -9.19
CA THR A 150 -20.04 6.46 -8.31
C THR A 150 -19.86 5.67 -7.01
N GLN A 151 -20.80 5.77 -6.07
CA GLN A 151 -20.79 4.97 -4.84
C GLN A 151 -20.80 3.44 -5.10
N GLU A 152 -21.32 3.01 -6.25
CA GLU A 152 -21.43 1.61 -6.66
C GLU A 152 -20.07 0.95 -6.97
N TRP A 153 -19.00 1.73 -7.17
CA TRP A 153 -17.66 1.19 -7.37
C TRP A 153 -17.10 0.69 -6.03
N PRO A 154 -17.02 -0.63 -5.77
CA PRO A 154 -16.56 -1.13 -4.49
C PRO A 154 -15.10 -0.77 -4.23
N LEU A 155 -14.81 -0.55 -2.94
CA LEU A 155 -13.45 -0.45 -2.42
C LEU A 155 -12.89 -1.85 -2.22
N ILE A 156 -11.79 -2.15 -2.92
CA ILE A 156 -11.05 -3.40 -2.75
C ILE A 156 -9.81 -3.12 -1.93
N GLY A 157 -9.63 -3.89 -0.86
CA GLY A 157 -8.40 -3.88 -0.06
C GLY A 157 -7.82 -5.27 0.03
N GLN A 158 -6.55 -5.43 -0.29
CA GLN A 158 -5.80 -6.68 -0.14
C GLN A 158 -4.60 -6.41 0.76
N PHE A 159 -4.41 -7.26 1.77
CA PHE A 159 -3.35 -7.10 2.77
C PHE A 159 -2.88 -8.45 3.31
N SER A 160 -1.79 -8.44 4.08
CA SER A 160 -1.18 -9.64 4.67
C SER A 160 -1.35 -9.69 6.19
N SER A 161 -1.87 -8.65 6.83
CA SER A 161 -2.08 -8.59 8.28
C SER A 161 -3.29 -7.73 8.64
N VAL A 162 -3.87 -8.00 9.80
CA VAL A 162 -5.06 -7.32 10.31
C VAL A 162 -4.85 -6.86 11.75
N GLY A 163 -5.04 -5.56 11.98
CA GLY A 163 -5.02 -4.96 13.32
C GLY A 163 -6.40 -5.00 14.01
N SER A 164 -6.46 -4.42 15.21
CA SER A 164 -7.74 -4.21 15.91
C SER A 164 -8.50 -3.05 15.26
N LEU A 165 -9.66 -3.34 14.66
CA LEU A 165 -10.46 -2.38 13.89
C LEU A 165 -11.59 -1.74 14.73
N GLY A 166 -12.03 -2.41 15.78
CA GLY A 166 -13.10 -1.94 16.66
C GLY A 166 -14.22 -2.97 16.83
N ALA A 167 -15.20 -2.63 17.68
CA ALA A 167 -16.30 -3.53 18.00
C ALA A 167 -17.33 -3.67 16.87
N SER A 168 -17.35 -2.72 15.92
CA SER A 168 -18.25 -2.72 14.75
C SER A 168 -17.54 -2.19 13.50
N PRO A 169 -18.07 -2.46 12.29
CA PRO A 169 -17.58 -1.87 11.04
C PRO A 169 -17.53 -0.33 11.09
N THR A 170 -18.52 0.28 11.74
CA THR A 170 -18.68 1.73 11.89
C THR A 170 -17.73 2.36 12.91
N THR A 171 -16.93 1.58 13.63
CA THR A 171 -15.95 2.13 14.59
C THR A 171 -14.79 2.82 13.89
N TRP A 172 -14.34 2.31 12.74
CA TRP A 172 -13.20 2.88 12.00
C TRP A 172 -13.21 2.50 10.51
N LEU A 173 -13.49 1.23 10.21
CA LEU A 173 -13.41 0.69 8.84
C LEU A 173 -14.31 1.45 7.88
N GLU A 174 -15.60 1.57 8.19
CA GLU A 174 -16.59 2.24 7.32
C GLU A 174 -16.74 3.74 7.62
N SER A 175 -16.41 4.17 8.83
CA SER A 175 -16.63 5.55 9.28
C SER A 175 -15.49 6.50 8.90
N GLU A 176 -14.25 6.00 8.80
CA GLU A 176 -13.05 6.79 8.54
C GLU A 176 -12.26 6.27 7.34
N TRP A 177 -11.82 5.02 7.41
CA TRP A 177 -10.90 4.44 6.44
C TRP A 177 -11.55 4.34 5.05
N ALA A 178 -12.70 3.69 4.93
CA ALA A 178 -13.40 3.53 3.65
C ALA A 178 -13.82 4.88 3.04
N LYS A 179 -14.27 5.85 3.87
CA LYS A 179 -14.60 7.20 3.40
C LYS A 179 -13.40 7.92 2.80
N SER A 180 -12.24 7.77 3.42
CA SER A 180 -11.01 8.38 2.92
C SER A 180 -10.60 7.75 1.60
N LEU A 181 -10.65 6.43 1.49
CA LEU A 181 -10.35 5.71 0.25
C LEU A 181 -11.42 5.92 -0.84
N ALA A 182 -12.58 6.50 -0.49
CA ALA A 182 -13.61 6.96 -1.42
C ALA A 182 -13.50 8.45 -1.78
N GLY A 183 -12.45 9.16 -1.32
CA GLY A 183 -12.26 10.59 -1.59
C GLY A 183 -13.22 11.51 -0.83
N PHE A 184 -13.86 11.03 0.24
CA PHE A 184 -14.84 11.74 1.10
C PHE A 184 -16.16 12.17 0.45
N GLN A 185 -16.27 12.22 -0.88
CA GLN A 185 -17.43 12.82 -1.57
C GLN A 185 -18.53 11.81 -1.95
N LEU A 186 -18.17 10.53 -2.14
CA LEU A 186 -19.02 9.55 -2.83
C LEU A 186 -19.80 8.61 -1.90
N GLY A 187 -20.07 9.04 -0.65
CA GLY A 187 -20.67 8.19 0.36
C GLY A 187 -19.78 7.01 0.78
N ASN A 188 -20.35 6.01 1.47
CA ASN A 188 -19.63 4.81 1.85
C ASN A 188 -19.71 3.77 0.71
N PRO A 189 -18.58 3.40 0.07
CA PRO A 189 -18.58 2.35 -0.94
C PRO A 189 -18.79 0.99 -0.27
N LYS A 190 -19.27 0.02 -1.05
CA LYS A 190 -19.20 -1.40 -0.64
C LYS A 190 -17.72 -1.77 -0.46
N VAL A 191 -17.38 -2.36 0.69
CA VAL A 191 -16.01 -2.76 1.03
C VAL A 191 -15.84 -4.26 0.79
N GLN A 192 -14.80 -4.64 0.03
CA GLN A 192 -14.43 -6.03 -0.24
C GLN A 192 -12.96 -6.23 0.10
N LEU A 193 -12.67 -7.16 1.01
CA LEU A 193 -11.33 -7.31 1.57
C LEU A 193 -10.77 -8.68 1.25
N ILE A 194 -9.60 -8.73 0.61
CA ILE A 194 -8.92 -9.97 0.24
C ILE A 194 -7.90 -10.32 1.32
N PHE A 195 -8.11 -11.45 1.98
CA PHE A 195 -7.19 -12.02 2.96
C PHE A 195 -7.22 -13.55 2.85
N PRO A 196 -6.07 -14.26 2.95
CA PRO A 196 -6.06 -15.72 2.80
C PRO A 196 -6.91 -16.45 3.83
N THR A 197 -7.68 -17.43 3.37
CA THR A 197 -8.32 -18.42 4.24
C THR A 197 -7.28 -19.40 4.81
N VAL A 198 -7.68 -20.18 5.82
CA VAL A 198 -6.89 -21.32 6.30
C VAL A 198 -6.54 -22.28 5.17
N ASP A 199 -7.49 -22.54 4.25
CA ASP A 199 -7.28 -23.48 3.15
C ASP A 199 -6.36 -22.90 2.06
N ASP A 200 -6.44 -21.59 1.78
CA ASP A 200 -5.49 -20.90 0.89
C ASP A 200 -4.05 -21.02 1.41
N VAL A 201 -3.85 -20.85 2.73
CA VAL A 201 -2.52 -21.01 3.36
C VAL A 201 -2.07 -22.47 3.34
N ARG A 202 -2.94 -23.39 3.76
CA ARG A 202 -2.64 -24.84 3.78
C ARG A 202 -2.19 -25.33 2.41
N ASN A 203 -2.85 -24.91 1.33
CA ASN A 203 -2.55 -25.36 -0.03
C ASN A 203 -1.53 -24.47 -0.78
N SER A 204 -0.92 -23.52 -0.08
CA SER A 204 0.10 -22.64 -0.65
C SER A 204 1.38 -23.40 -1.06
N LEU A 205 2.30 -22.70 -1.72
CA LEU A 205 3.58 -23.27 -2.16
C LEU A 205 4.47 -23.75 -1.01
N ASP A 206 4.39 -23.11 0.17
CA ASP A 206 5.15 -23.52 1.36
C ASP A 206 4.24 -24.11 2.46
N GLY A 207 2.97 -24.44 2.13
CA GLY A 207 2.01 -24.95 3.10
C GLY A 207 1.81 -23.97 4.27
N TYR A 208 1.74 -24.48 5.50
CA TYR A 208 1.50 -23.63 6.66
C TYR A 208 2.61 -22.60 6.96
N ILE A 209 3.84 -22.82 6.47
CA ILE A 209 4.96 -21.87 6.67
C ILE A 209 4.64 -20.51 6.05
N SER A 210 3.89 -20.48 4.95
CA SER A 210 3.41 -19.23 4.34
C SER A 210 2.61 -18.36 5.30
N GLY A 211 1.94 -18.98 6.27
CA GLY A 211 1.15 -18.33 7.31
C GLY A 211 1.97 -17.48 8.29
N GLY A 212 3.27 -17.73 8.43
CA GLY A 212 4.16 -16.92 9.27
C GLY A 212 4.27 -15.46 8.79
N SER A 213 4.10 -15.22 7.49
CA SER A 213 4.07 -13.88 6.88
C SER A 213 2.68 -13.25 6.85
N LEU A 214 1.67 -13.90 7.46
CA LEU A 214 0.26 -13.49 7.46
C LEU A 214 -0.28 -13.21 8.89
N PRO A 215 0.30 -12.26 9.64
CA PRO A 215 -0.03 -12.11 11.05
C PRO A 215 -1.44 -11.53 11.25
N TYR A 216 -2.35 -12.38 11.74
CA TYR A 216 -3.65 -12.00 12.28
C TYR A 216 -3.94 -12.87 13.51
N SER A 217 -3.90 -12.27 14.70
CA SER A 217 -4.01 -13.04 15.94
C SER A 217 -5.45 -13.46 16.25
N PHE A 218 -5.61 -14.63 16.87
CA PHE A 218 -6.88 -15.13 17.39
C PHE A 218 -7.49 -14.13 18.39
N LYS A 219 -6.66 -13.55 19.27
CA LYS A 219 -7.10 -12.53 20.24
C LYS A 219 -7.68 -11.29 19.56
N THR A 220 -7.08 -10.82 18.47
CA THR A 220 -7.63 -9.71 17.68
C THR A 220 -8.93 -10.15 17.02
N HIS A 221 -8.96 -11.32 16.39
CA HIS A 221 -10.12 -11.83 15.67
C HIS A 221 -11.37 -11.95 16.56
N MET A 222 -11.23 -12.48 17.77
CA MET A 222 -12.34 -12.63 18.72
C MET A 222 -13.01 -11.30 19.10
N LYS A 223 -12.30 -10.17 18.97
CA LYS A 223 -12.87 -8.83 19.26
C LYS A 223 -13.63 -8.22 18.07
N GLN A 224 -13.54 -8.82 16.89
CA GLN A 224 -14.06 -8.25 15.64
C GLN A 224 -14.55 -9.33 14.67
N GLN A 225 -15.31 -10.32 15.14
CA GLN A 225 -15.78 -11.42 14.28
C GLN A 225 -16.64 -10.95 13.09
N TRP A 226 -17.29 -9.79 13.23
CA TRP A 226 -17.98 -9.08 12.16
C TRP A 226 -17.10 -8.90 10.91
N PHE A 227 -15.79 -8.81 11.08
CA PHE A 227 -14.83 -8.61 10.01
C PHE A 227 -14.89 -9.70 8.94
N THR A 228 -15.23 -10.93 9.32
CA THR A 228 -15.29 -12.08 8.40
C THR A 228 -16.27 -11.87 7.25
N SER A 229 -17.36 -11.11 7.45
CA SER A 229 -18.34 -10.86 6.39
C SER A 229 -17.82 -9.97 5.25
N PHE A 230 -16.69 -9.29 5.46
CA PHE A 230 -16.02 -8.48 4.43
C PHE A 230 -14.97 -9.27 3.64
N LEU A 231 -14.63 -10.49 4.10
CA LEU A 231 -13.48 -11.24 3.59
C LEU A 231 -13.80 -12.02 2.31
N HIS A 232 -12.82 -12.00 1.42
CA HIS A 232 -12.78 -12.69 0.14
C HIS A 232 -11.46 -13.46 0.04
N ARG A 233 -11.47 -14.59 -0.65
CA ARG A 233 -10.34 -15.51 -0.79
C ARG A 233 -9.21 -14.87 -1.58
N TRP A 234 -7.97 -15.29 -1.27
CA TRP A 234 -6.83 -14.97 -2.12
C TRP A 234 -6.91 -15.79 -3.41
N THR A 235 -7.02 -15.11 -4.55
CA THR A 235 -7.04 -15.73 -5.88
C THR A 235 -6.22 -14.88 -6.86
N SER A 236 -5.37 -15.54 -7.63
CA SER A 236 -4.49 -14.94 -8.64
C SER A 236 -4.19 -16.02 -9.70
N LEU A 237 -5.24 -16.59 -10.26
CA LEU A 237 -5.18 -17.72 -11.19
C LEU A 237 -4.51 -17.30 -12.49
N ARG A 238 -4.89 -16.14 -13.04
CA ARG A 238 -4.35 -15.64 -14.31
C ARG A 238 -2.86 -15.34 -14.25
N ARG A 239 -2.37 -14.86 -13.10
CA ARG A 239 -0.93 -14.67 -12.85
C ARG A 239 -0.22 -15.91 -12.31
N LYS A 240 -0.91 -17.04 -12.20
CA LYS A 240 -0.39 -18.31 -11.65
C LYS A 240 0.19 -18.17 -10.24
N ARG A 241 -0.41 -17.29 -9.43
CA ARG A 241 0.04 -16.93 -8.08
C ARG A 241 -0.98 -17.24 -6.97
N SER A 242 -2.09 -17.92 -7.27
CA SER A 242 -3.06 -18.34 -6.22
C SER A 242 -2.43 -19.16 -5.09
N ARG A 243 -1.37 -19.93 -5.38
CA ARG A 243 -0.62 -20.69 -4.36
C ARG A 243 0.53 -19.91 -3.73
N ALA A 244 0.92 -18.77 -4.29
CA ALA A 244 1.95 -17.90 -3.73
C ALA A 244 1.30 -16.90 -2.77
N SER A 245 1.36 -17.18 -1.47
CA SER A 245 0.66 -16.38 -0.46
C SER A 245 1.02 -14.88 -0.56
N PRO A 246 0.03 -13.99 -0.39
CA PRO A 246 0.25 -12.57 -0.62
C PRO A 246 0.95 -11.92 0.58
N HIS A 247 2.13 -11.37 0.32
CA HIS A 247 2.77 -10.40 1.21
C HIS A 247 2.75 -8.97 0.62
N ILE A 248 2.29 -8.82 -0.62
CA ILE A 248 1.87 -7.55 -1.20
C ILE A 248 0.66 -6.96 -0.44
N LYS A 249 0.51 -5.63 -0.47
CA LYS A 249 -0.68 -4.91 0.00
C LYS A 249 -1.12 -3.92 -1.06
N THR A 250 -2.37 -4.02 -1.47
CA THR A 250 -2.93 -3.21 -2.56
C THR A 250 -4.32 -2.71 -2.24
N TYR A 251 -4.65 -1.52 -2.71
CA TYR A 251 -5.97 -0.93 -2.55
C TYR A 251 -6.39 -0.29 -3.87
N THR A 252 -7.68 -0.36 -4.21
CA THR A 252 -8.23 0.19 -5.45
C THR A 252 -9.75 0.34 -5.35
N ARG A 253 -10.37 1.05 -6.30
CA ARG A 253 -11.82 1.00 -6.53
C ARG A 253 -12.09 0.48 -7.92
N LEU A 254 -12.83 -0.62 -7.99
CA LEU A 254 -13.19 -1.24 -9.27
C LEU A 254 -14.58 -0.78 -9.73
N SER A 255 -14.79 -0.73 -11.03
CA SER A 255 -16.13 -0.56 -11.62
C SER A 255 -17.03 -1.76 -11.26
N PRO A 256 -18.37 -1.60 -11.30
CA PRO A 256 -19.28 -2.70 -11.03
C PRO A 256 -19.05 -3.95 -11.91
N ASP A 257 -18.66 -3.74 -13.17
CA ASP A 257 -18.31 -4.79 -14.15
C ASP A 257 -16.86 -5.31 -14.04
N ARG A 258 -16.07 -4.74 -13.11
CA ARG A 258 -14.69 -5.12 -12.79
C ARG A 258 -13.67 -4.89 -13.89
N ARG A 259 -14.02 -4.20 -14.97
CA ARG A 259 -13.10 -3.92 -16.08
C ARG A 259 -12.22 -2.70 -15.87
N ARG A 260 -12.59 -1.84 -14.91
CA ARG A 260 -11.94 -0.55 -14.71
C ARG A 260 -11.55 -0.33 -13.27
N ALA A 261 -10.44 0.38 -13.04
CA ALA A 261 -10.02 0.87 -11.74
C ALA A 261 -9.94 2.40 -11.73
N ALA A 262 -10.54 3.04 -10.72
CA ALA A 262 -10.48 4.49 -10.57
C ALA A 262 -9.08 4.97 -10.16
N TRP A 263 -8.35 4.13 -9.41
CA TRP A 263 -7.01 4.37 -8.92
C TRP A 263 -6.42 3.06 -8.41
N PHE A 264 -5.11 2.99 -8.21
CA PHE A 264 -4.46 1.83 -7.60
C PHE A 264 -3.37 2.27 -6.63
N LEU A 265 -3.27 1.62 -5.48
CA LEU A 265 -2.25 1.87 -4.48
C LEU A 265 -1.46 0.58 -4.22
N LEU A 266 -0.15 0.65 -4.33
CA LEU A 266 0.80 -0.34 -3.82
C LEU A 266 1.47 0.22 -2.57
N THR A 267 1.44 -0.51 -1.45
CA THR A 267 1.96 0.02 -0.17
C THR A 267 2.49 -1.07 0.76
N SER A 268 3.23 -0.68 1.79
CA SER A 268 3.53 -1.53 2.94
C SER A 268 2.36 -1.61 3.94
N ALA A 269 1.43 -0.63 3.93
CA ALA A 269 0.37 -0.54 4.93
C ALA A 269 -0.60 -1.73 4.87
N ASN A 270 -0.66 -2.50 5.96
CA ASN A 270 -1.69 -3.50 6.20
C ASN A 270 -3.00 -2.86 6.70
N LEU A 271 -4.08 -3.63 6.80
CA LEU A 271 -5.35 -3.13 7.35
C LEU A 271 -5.27 -2.97 8.87
N SER A 272 -4.77 -1.83 9.31
CA SER A 272 -4.67 -1.48 10.73
C SER A 272 -4.71 0.04 10.96
N LYS A 273 -5.23 0.43 12.12
CA LYS A 273 -5.15 1.81 12.64
C LYS A 273 -3.70 2.26 12.87
N ALA A 274 -2.80 1.34 13.19
CA ALA A 274 -1.38 1.64 13.39
C ALA A 274 -0.71 2.15 12.11
N ALA A 275 -1.01 1.50 10.99
CA ALA A 275 -0.50 1.83 9.66
C ALA A 275 -1.22 3.05 9.07
N TRP A 276 -2.55 3.05 9.06
CA TRP A 276 -3.34 4.05 8.34
C TRP A 276 -3.67 5.30 9.15
N GLY A 277 -3.67 5.19 10.48
CA GLY A 277 -4.10 6.22 11.41
C GLY A 277 -5.54 6.07 11.87
N GLU A 278 -5.86 6.63 13.05
CA GLU A 278 -7.21 6.79 13.56
C GLU A 278 -7.44 8.24 14.02
N LEU A 279 -8.61 8.79 13.70
CA LEU A 279 -8.98 10.12 14.16
C LEU A 279 -9.28 10.11 15.67
N GLN A 280 -8.77 11.11 16.36
CA GLN A 280 -8.93 11.35 17.79
C GLN A 280 -9.39 12.80 18.01
N LYS A 281 -9.76 13.14 19.25
CA LYS A 281 -10.18 14.49 19.64
C LYS A 281 -11.24 15.06 18.68
N GLN A 282 -12.33 14.31 18.47
CA GLN A 282 -13.45 14.68 17.58
C GLN A 282 -13.02 14.99 16.13
N GLY A 283 -11.98 14.31 15.62
CA GLY A 283 -11.52 14.48 14.23
C GLY A 283 -10.45 15.53 14.01
N ASN A 284 -10.01 16.23 15.06
CA ASN A 284 -8.97 17.26 14.97
C ASN A 284 -7.53 16.73 15.04
N GLN A 285 -7.35 15.44 15.30
CA GLN A 285 -6.04 14.81 15.37
C GLN A 285 -6.06 13.46 14.67
N LEU A 286 -5.09 13.19 13.79
CA LEU A 286 -4.84 11.85 13.26
C LEU A 286 -3.70 11.20 14.05
N PHE A 287 -3.94 10.03 14.63
CA PHE A 287 -2.91 9.29 15.37
C PHE A 287 -2.41 8.09 14.56
N ILE A 288 -1.13 8.11 14.19
CA ILE A 288 -0.44 7.05 13.45
C ILE A 288 0.64 6.43 14.35
N ARG A 289 0.85 5.11 14.24
CA ARG A 289 1.83 4.39 15.06
C ARG A 289 3.03 3.86 14.30
N SER A 290 2.88 3.57 13.01
CA SER A 290 3.89 2.90 12.20
C SER A 290 4.42 3.78 11.07
N TYR A 291 5.65 3.49 10.65
CA TYR A 291 6.19 4.02 9.39
C TYR A 291 5.72 3.12 8.24
N GLU A 292 5.00 3.68 7.29
CA GLU A 292 4.55 2.99 6.07
C GLU A 292 4.86 3.85 4.85
N LEU A 293 4.99 3.22 3.69
CA LEU A 293 5.19 3.91 2.43
C LEU A 293 4.49 3.17 1.29
N GLY A 294 3.93 3.92 0.37
CA GLY A 294 3.30 3.40 -0.84
C GLY A 294 3.25 4.45 -1.95
N VAL A 295 2.85 3.99 -3.13
CA VAL A 295 2.69 4.81 -4.32
C VAL A 295 1.29 4.66 -4.89
N LEU A 296 0.63 5.79 -5.10
CA LEU A 296 -0.71 5.87 -5.68
C LEU A 296 -0.60 6.21 -7.17
N PHE A 297 -1.23 5.37 -7.97
CA PHE A 297 -1.41 5.52 -9.41
C PHE A 297 -2.79 6.10 -9.68
N LEU A 298 -2.82 7.19 -10.45
CA LEU A 298 -4.05 7.82 -10.93
C LEU A 298 -4.06 7.79 -12.47
N PRO A 299 -5.17 7.42 -13.13
CA PRO A 299 -5.24 7.29 -14.59
C PRO A 299 -4.77 8.52 -15.36
N GLN A 300 -5.08 9.71 -14.84
CA GLN A 300 -4.77 11.00 -15.46
C GLN A 300 -3.27 11.24 -15.63
N LEU A 301 -2.41 10.55 -14.88
CA LEU A 301 -0.96 10.72 -14.92
C LEU A 301 -0.30 9.88 -16.02
N PHE A 302 -1.03 8.98 -16.68
CA PHE A 302 -0.50 8.00 -17.64
C PHE A 302 -1.12 8.09 -19.04
N LYS A 303 -2.01 9.07 -19.29
CA LYS A 303 -2.56 9.29 -20.64
C LYS A 303 -1.49 9.92 -21.56
N SER A 304 -1.41 9.44 -22.80
CA SER A 304 -0.32 9.68 -23.77
C SER A 304 -0.12 11.14 -24.24
N GLU A 305 -0.95 12.08 -23.81
CA GLU A 305 -0.91 13.48 -24.26
C GLU A 305 -0.36 14.50 -23.23
N ILE A 306 0.37 14.05 -22.19
CA ILE A 306 0.98 14.96 -21.22
C ILE A 306 2.30 15.52 -21.79
N HIS A 307 2.19 16.40 -22.79
CA HIS A 307 3.25 17.31 -23.21
C HIS A 307 2.92 18.75 -22.77
N GLU A 308 3.90 19.37 -22.10
CA GLU A 308 4.18 20.79 -21.78
C GLU A 308 3.10 21.71 -21.15
N TYR A 309 1.82 21.37 -21.18
CA TYR A 309 0.75 22.15 -20.52
C TYR A 309 0.01 21.33 -19.45
N VAL A 310 0.76 20.87 -18.45
CA VAL A 310 0.30 19.89 -17.47
C VAL A 310 -0.85 20.41 -16.59
N TRP A 311 -0.84 21.68 -16.18
CA TRP A 311 -1.87 22.21 -15.27
C TRP A 311 -3.21 22.49 -15.94
N GLN A 312 -3.23 23.03 -17.17
CA GLN A 312 -4.47 23.34 -17.87
C GLN A 312 -5.15 22.08 -18.43
N LYS A 313 -4.37 21.10 -18.92
CA LYS A 313 -4.91 19.81 -19.35
C LYS A 313 -5.35 18.92 -18.20
N MET A 314 -4.67 18.92 -17.04
CA MET A 314 -5.20 18.22 -15.84
C MET A 314 -6.57 18.77 -15.44
N TYR A 315 -6.77 20.09 -15.46
CA TYR A 315 -8.07 20.70 -15.22
C TYR A 315 -9.12 20.31 -16.28
N ALA A 316 -8.75 20.20 -17.56
CA ALA A 316 -9.66 19.80 -18.63
C ALA A 316 -10.02 18.29 -18.58
N ILE A 317 -9.06 17.41 -18.26
CA ILE A 317 -9.27 15.96 -18.11
C ILE A 317 -10.23 15.68 -16.94
N LEU A 318 -10.05 16.35 -15.81
CA LEU A 318 -10.96 16.30 -14.66
C LEU A 318 -12.41 16.69 -15.03
N GLN A 319 -12.61 17.49 -16.09
CA GLN A 319 -13.95 17.89 -16.57
C GLN A 319 -14.60 16.89 -17.53
N THR A 320 -13.84 16.02 -18.20
CA THR A 320 -14.40 15.02 -19.15
C THR A 320 -15.12 13.88 -18.44
N GLY A 321 -14.81 13.62 -17.16
CA GLY A 321 -15.45 12.58 -16.36
C GLY A 321 -15.03 11.15 -16.70
N GLU A 322 -14.15 10.93 -17.68
CA GLU A 322 -13.73 9.61 -18.17
C GLU A 322 -12.29 9.24 -17.79
N ASP A 323 -12.03 9.12 -16.48
CA ASP A 323 -10.72 8.73 -15.97
C ASP A 323 -10.78 7.44 -15.16
N TRP A 324 -10.31 6.36 -15.78
CA TRP A 324 -10.08 5.06 -15.15
C TRP A 324 -8.94 4.35 -15.89
N PHE A 325 -8.31 3.39 -15.21
CA PHE A 325 -7.50 2.38 -15.86
C PHE A 325 -8.44 1.29 -16.38
N GLU A 326 -8.32 0.88 -17.63
CA GLU A 326 -8.72 -0.49 -17.99
C GLU A 326 -7.79 -1.44 -17.24
N VAL A 327 -8.33 -2.47 -16.58
CA VAL A 327 -7.56 -3.38 -15.72
C VAL A 327 -7.53 -4.78 -16.27
N THR A 328 -6.40 -5.45 -16.03
CA THR A 328 -6.22 -6.84 -16.42
C THR A 328 -5.62 -7.70 -15.31
N GLU A 329 -6.14 -8.93 -15.23
CA GLU A 329 -5.63 -10.02 -14.39
C GLU A 329 -4.35 -10.65 -14.99
N GLY A 330 -4.00 -10.35 -16.26
CA GLY A 330 -2.86 -10.96 -16.94
C GLY A 330 -2.41 -10.23 -18.20
N GLY A 331 -1.10 -10.03 -18.33
CA GLY A 331 -0.46 -9.40 -19.49
C GLY A 331 0.81 -8.65 -19.07
N ASP A 332 1.94 -8.99 -19.68
CA ASP A 332 3.19 -8.26 -19.57
C ASP A 332 3.38 -7.49 -20.89
N GLY A 333 2.63 -6.39 -21.10
CA GLY A 333 2.84 -5.54 -22.28
C GLY A 333 1.63 -4.83 -22.92
N GLY A 334 0.44 -4.86 -22.29
CA GLY A 334 -0.71 -4.05 -22.74
C GLY A 334 -0.78 -2.66 -22.10
N GLU A 335 -1.68 -1.80 -22.59
CA GLU A 335 -1.98 -0.48 -21.99
C GLU A 335 -2.80 -0.57 -20.68
N GLU A 336 -3.24 -1.77 -20.30
CA GLU A 336 -4.07 -2.04 -19.13
C GLU A 336 -3.26 -2.09 -17.82
N PHE A 337 -3.86 -1.63 -16.71
CA PHE A 337 -3.21 -1.65 -15.41
C PHE A 337 -3.15 -3.08 -14.84
N PRO A 338 -1.95 -3.57 -14.42
CA PRO A 338 -1.73 -4.95 -14.04
C PRO A 338 -2.12 -5.23 -12.56
N VAL A 339 -3.38 -5.59 -12.30
CA VAL A 339 -3.82 -5.97 -10.95
C VAL A 339 -3.26 -7.36 -10.57
N PRO A 340 -2.74 -7.57 -9.34
CA PRO A 340 -2.00 -8.80 -8.99
C PRO A 340 -2.87 -9.99 -8.56
N TRP A 341 -4.19 -9.82 -8.53
CA TRP A 341 -5.19 -10.80 -8.11
C TRP A 341 -6.37 -10.80 -9.08
N ASP A 342 -7.20 -11.85 -9.04
CA ASP A 342 -8.34 -11.99 -9.95
C ASP A 342 -9.44 -10.95 -9.62
N LEU A 343 -9.93 -10.20 -10.61
CA LEU A 343 -10.75 -8.99 -10.51
C LEU A 343 -12.14 -9.21 -9.93
N GLN A 344 -12.59 -10.47 -9.87
CA GLN A 344 -13.81 -10.87 -9.19
C GLN A 344 -13.46 -11.53 -7.83
N PRO A 345 -13.40 -10.75 -6.73
CA PRO A 345 -13.18 -11.33 -5.41
C PRO A 345 -14.25 -12.37 -5.09
N ILE A 346 -13.81 -13.55 -4.63
CA ILE A 346 -14.69 -14.65 -4.22
C ILE A 346 -14.93 -14.50 -2.70
N PRO A 347 -16.16 -14.20 -2.24
CA PRO A 347 -16.46 -14.11 -0.82
C PRO A 347 -16.11 -15.41 -0.09
N TYR A 348 -15.76 -15.31 1.19
CA TYR A 348 -15.58 -16.50 2.01
C TYR A 348 -16.84 -17.39 2.00
N GLY A 349 -16.65 -18.69 1.81
CA GLY A 349 -17.70 -19.68 1.98
C GLY A 349 -18.13 -19.82 3.44
N ARG A 350 -19.23 -20.56 3.68
CA ARG A 350 -19.77 -20.80 5.03
C ARG A 350 -18.73 -21.39 6.00
N ASP A 351 -17.88 -22.28 5.49
CA ASP A 351 -16.88 -23.00 6.28
C ASP A 351 -15.49 -22.38 6.19
N ASP A 352 -15.32 -21.35 5.36
CA ASP A 352 -14.06 -20.62 5.28
C ASP A 352 -13.80 -19.87 6.58
N ARG A 353 -12.54 -19.86 6.98
CA ARG A 353 -12.05 -19.12 8.14
C ARG A 353 -10.80 -18.34 7.72
N PRO A 354 -10.60 -17.12 8.24
CA PRO A 354 -9.36 -16.41 8.00
C PRO A 354 -8.20 -17.20 8.59
N TRP A 355 -7.03 -17.10 7.97
CA TRP A 355 -5.81 -17.57 8.60
C TRP A 355 -5.54 -16.81 9.90
N LEU A 356 -5.31 -17.55 11.00
CA LEU A 356 -4.95 -17.01 12.31
C LEU A 356 -3.64 -17.66 12.75
N TRP A 357 -2.54 -16.89 12.66
CA TRP A 357 -1.18 -17.41 12.77
C TRP A 357 -0.84 -18.07 14.11
N ASP A 358 -1.56 -17.74 15.18
CA ASP A 358 -1.36 -18.23 16.55
C ASP A 358 -2.37 -19.32 16.97
N LYS A 359 -3.21 -19.80 16.03
CA LYS A 359 -4.15 -20.90 16.26
C LYS A 359 -3.53 -22.23 15.82
N GLN A 360 -3.89 -23.33 16.47
CA GLN A 360 -3.51 -24.68 16.02
C GLN A 360 -4.40 -25.17 14.87
N TYR A 361 -3.80 -25.82 13.87
CA TYR A 361 -4.49 -26.48 12.75
C TYR A 361 -4.00 -27.92 12.63
N SER A 362 -4.93 -28.86 12.81
CA SER A 362 -4.63 -30.31 12.88
C SER A 362 -4.68 -31.03 11.54
N THR A 363 -5.33 -30.45 10.52
CA THR A 363 -5.30 -30.96 9.14
C THR A 363 -3.90 -30.81 8.57
N GLN A 364 -3.42 -31.81 7.84
CA GLN A 364 -2.10 -31.72 7.21
C GLN A 364 -2.13 -30.83 5.97
N ASP A 365 -1.06 -30.07 5.77
CA ASP A 365 -0.75 -29.43 4.50
C ASP A 365 -0.22 -30.47 3.48
N PRO A 366 -0.01 -30.09 2.20
CA PRO A 366 0.54 -30.99 1.18
C PRO A 366 1.93 -31.57 1.48
N PHE A 367 2.62 -31.06 2.51
CA PHE A 367 3.93 -31.54 2.96
C PHE A 367 3.82 -32.46 4.18
N GLY A 368 2.61 -32.80 4.62
CA GLY A 368 2.34 -33.66 5.77
C GLY A 368 2.41 -32.92 7.12
N ASN A 369 2.54 -31.60 7.13
CA ASN A 369 2.72 -30.81 8.34
C ASN A 369 1.40 -30.30 8.92
N LYS A 370 1.35 -30.20 10.25
CA LYS A 370 0.30 -29.47 11.00
C LYS A 370 0.85 -28.11 11.43
N TRP A 371 0.00 -27.22 11.96
CA TRP A 371 0.43 -25.92 12.48
C TRP A 371 0.09 -25.74 13.97
N PRO A 372 0.98 -25.17 14.80
CA PRO A 372 2.35 -24.78 14.48
C PRO A 372 3.23 -26.01 14.16
N LEU A 373 4.35 -25.78 13.49
CA LEU A 373 5.29 -26.85 13.20
C LEU A 373 5.92 -27.36 14.52
N PRO A 374 6.10 -28.68 14.72
CA PRO A 374 6.62 -29.23 15.97
C PRO A 374 8.02 -28.75 16.39
N HIS A 375 8.78 -28.14 15.46
CA HIS A 375 10.22 -27.87 15.60
C HIS A 375 10.67 -26.51 15.06
N VAL A 376 9.80 -25.49 15.01
CA VAL A 376 10.15 -24.13 14.54
C VAL A 376 9.92 -23.09 15.62
#